data_AF-A0A0F8Z181-F1
#
_entry.id   AF-A0A0F8Z181-F1
#
_cell.length_a   1.000
_cell.length_b   1.000
_cell.length_c   1.000
_cell.angle_alpha   90.00
_cell.angle_beta   90.00
_cell.angle_gamma   90.00
#
_symmetry.space_group_name_H-M   'P 1'
#
loop_
_entity.id
_entity.type
_entity.pdbx_description
1 polymer ?
#
loop_
_entity_poly.entity_id
_entity_poly.type
_entity_poly.pdbx_seq_one_letter_code
_entity_poly.pdbx_strand_id
1 'polypeptide(L)' 'MKNIKDISYIVWDLETTGFVAPQCKILEIGCFIVINGEIERKHWVLDNKVEIPEKIVEITGIT' A
#
# COMPACT_ATOMS: atom_id res chain seq x y z
N MET A 1 -15.00 15.05 -21.83
CA MET A 1 -14.11 14.19 -21.02
C MET A 1 -13.55 15.05 -19.90
N LYS A 2 -13.66 14.66 -18.62
CA LYS A 2 -13.03 15.42 -17.53
C LYS A 2 -11.51 15.26 -17.60
N ASN A 3 -10.75 16.32 -17.36
CA ASN A 3 -9.30 16.21 -17.24
C ASN A 3 -8.98 15.44 -15.95
N ILE A 4 -7.95 14.59 -15.97
CA ILE A 4 -7.54 13.85 -14.76
C ILE A 4 -7.12 14.79 -13.62
N LYS A 5 -6.73 16.02 -13.95
CA LYS A 5 -6.44 17.09 -12.97
C LYS A 5 -7.68 17.58 -12.23
N ASP A 6 -8.88 17.37 -12.77
CA ASP A 6 -10.16 17.80 -12.19
C ASP A 6 -10.87 16.68 -11.41
N ILE A 7 -10.20 15.54 -11.23
CA ILE A 7 -10.75 14.36 -10.54
C ILE A 7 -9.92 14.14 -9.28
N SER A 8 -10.60 13.99 -8.14
CA SER A 8 -9.96 13.51 -6.92
C SER A 8 -9.88 11.99 -6.94
N TYR A 9 -8.68 11.43 -6.76
CA TYR A 9 -8.47 9.99 -6.73
C TYR A 9 -7.36 9.61 -5.76
N ILE A 10 -7.32 8.33 -5.39
CA ILE A 10 -6.28 7.77 -4.54
C ILE A 10 -5.60 6.66 -5.34
N VAL A 11 -4.27 6.74 -5.41
CA VAL A 11 -3.42 5.63 -5.86
C VAL A 11 -2.83 5.02 -4.60
N TRP A 12 -2.95 3.71 -4.45
CA TRP A 12 -2.44 3.00 -3.28
C TRP A 12 -1.75 1.71 -3.69
N ASP A 13 -0.84 1.27 -2.83
CA ASP A 13 -0.10 0.03 -2.93
C ASP A 13 -0.01 -0.62 -1.54
N LEU A 14 0.09 -1.95 -1.50
CA LEU A 14 0.17 -2.71 -0.26
C LEU A 14 1.29 -3.74 -0.33
N GLU A 15 2.05 -3.81 0.75
CA GLU A 15 2.86 -4.98 1.06
C GLU A 15 2.10 -5.89 2.01
N THR A 16 2.16 -7.20 1.81
CA THR A 16 1.37 -8.16 2.60
C THR A 16 2.16 -9.42 2.92
N THR A 17 1.71 -10.20 3.90
CA THR A 17 2.37 -11.44 4.33
C THR A 17 2.28 -12.61 3.34
N GLY A 18 1.82 -12.40 2.09
CA GLY A 18 1.69 -13.47 1.11
C GLY A 18 1.06 -13.04 -0.21
N PHE A 19 0.62 -14.02 -1.01
CA PHE A 19 0.08 -13.79 -2.37
C PHE A 19 -1.42 -14.08 -2.51
N VAL A 20 -2.06 -14.58 -1.45
CA VAL A 20 -3.47 -14.98 -1.46
C VAL A 20 -4.25 -14.06 -0.53
N ALA A 21 -4.79 -12.98 -1.09
CA ALA A 21 -5.33 -11.84 -0.33
C ALA A 21 -6.23 -12.19 0.87
N PRO A 22 -7.17 -13.16 0.81
CA PRO A 22 -8.00 -13.51 1.97
C PRO A 22 -7.24 -14.07 3.19
N GLN A 23 -5.99 -14.53 3.00
CA GLN A 23 -5.17 -15.16 4.03
C GLN A 23 -4.07 -14.22 4.56
N CYS A 24 -3.80 -13.13 3.84
CA CYS A 24 -2.68 -12.25 4.12
C CYS A 24 -3.04 -11.14 5.12
N LYS A 25 -2.05 -10.68 5.85
CA LYS A 25 -2.10 -9.44 6.63
C LYS A 25 -1.38 -8.34 5.86
N ILE A 26 -1.85 -7.10 6.01
CA ILE A 26 -1.20 -5.92 5.42
C ILE A 26 -0.01 -5.55 6.29
N LEU A 27 1.18 -5.46 5.70
CA LEU A 27 2.43 -5.05 6.32
C LEU A 27 2.68 -3.54 6.12
N GLU A 28 2.34 -3.02 4.94
CA GLU A 28 2.48 -1.61 4.59
C GLU A 28 1.25 -1.13 3.82
N ILE A 29 0.88 0.14 4.03
CA ILE A 29 -0.03 0.88 3.16
C ILE A 29 0.71 2.12 2.65
N GLY A 30 0.97 2.20 1.35
CA GLY A 30 1.44 3.42 0.68
C GLY A 30 0.30 4.06 -0.10
N CYS A 31 0.10 5.39 0.00
CA CYS A 31 -0.88 6.05 -0.85
C CYS A 31 -0.51 7.48 -1.27
N PHE A 32 -0.97 7.84 -2.46
CA PHE A 32 -1.04 9.20 -2.98
C PHE A 32 -2.49 9.61 -3.12
N ILE A 33 -2.87 10.66 -2.40
CA ILE A 33 -4.17 11.32 -2.53
C ILE A 33 -3.96 12.47 -3.51
N VAL A 34 -4.69 12.43 -4.63
CA VAL A 34 -4.65 13.48 -5.64
C VAL A 34 -5.95 14.26 -5.59
N ILE A 35 -5.88 15.56 -5.32
CA ILE A 35 -7.04 16.47 -5.27
C ILE A 35 -6.70 17.69 -6.10
N ASN A 36 -7.46 17.93 -7.18
CA ASN A 36 -7.25 19.07 -8.09
C ASN A 36 -5.80 19.18 -8.62
N GLY A 37 -5.13 18.04 -8.82
CA GLY A 37 -3.74 17.98 -9.26
C GLY A 37 -2.69 18.18 -8.16
N GLU A 38 -3.09 18.49 -6.92
CA GLU A 38 -2.20 18.47 -5.76
C GLU A 38 -2.05 17.03 -5.23
N ILE A 39 -0.85 16.68 -4.78
CA ILE A 39 -0.50 15.33 -4.34
C ILE A 39 -0.12 15.35 -2.86
N GLU A 40 -0.85 14.62 -2.04
CA GLU A 40 -0.48 14.31 -0.66
C GLU A 40 -0.05 12.85 -0.58
N ARG A 41 1.14 12.59 0.00
CA ARG A 41 1.63 11.22 0.27
C ARG A 41 1.32 10.84 1.71
N LYS A 42 0.77 9.64 1.92
CA LYS A 42 0.71 9.00 3.24
C LYS A 42 1.27 7.59 3.15
N HIS A 43 1.79 7.12 4.27
CA HIS A 43 2.34 5.77 4.40
C HIS A 43 2.21 5.28 5.84
N TRP A 44 1.96 3.98 6.01
CA TRP A 44 1.85 3.30 7.30
C TRP A 44 2.53 1.93 7.24
N VAL A 45 3.24 1.58 8.31
CA VAL A 45 3.72 0.20 8.55
C VAL A 45 2.93 -0.39 9.70
N LEU A 46 2.48 -1.63 9.55
CA LEU A 46 1.62 -2.32 10.50
C LEU A 46 2.32 -3.55 11.08
N ASP A 47 2.48 -3.55 12.41
CA ASP A 47 2.96 -4.71 13.14
C ASP A 47 1.77 -5.61 13.52
N ASN A 48 1.61 -6.71 12.77
CA ASN A 48 0.55 -7.68 12.95
C ASN A 48 0.88 -8.78 13.99
N LYS A 49 2.07 -8.76 14.59
CA LYS A 49 2.54 -9.80 15.54
C LYS A 49 2.48 -11.22 14.96
N VAL A 50 2.80 -11.36 13.67
CA VAL A 50 2.86 -12.66 12.97
C VAL A 50 4.24 -12.82 12.32
N GLU A 51 4.65 -14.07 12.14
CA GLU A 51 5.85 -14.39 11.35
C GLU A 51 5.61 -14.08 9.87
N ILE A 52 6.54 -13.34 9.27
CA ILE A 52 6.50 -12.99 7.85
C ILE A 52 7.26 -14.09 7.08
N PRO A 53 6.65 -14.73 6.07
CA PRO A 53 7.35 -15.75 5.28
C PRO A 53 8.63 -15.20 4.65
N GLU A 54 9.73 -15.95 4.67
CA GLU A 54 11.05 -15.50 4.18
C GLU A 54 10.99 -14.89 2.78
N LYS A 55 10.26 -15.52 1.85
CA LYS A 55 10.09 -15.00 0.48
C LYS A 55 9.44 -13.62 0.43
N ILE A 56 8.57 -13.29 1.38
CA ILE A 56 7.97 -11.97 1.48
C ILE A 56 9.00 -10.98 2.02
N VAL A 57 9.77 -11.37 3.05
CA VAL A 57 10.90 -10.55 3.55
C VAL A 57 11.90 -10.25 2.42
N GLU A 58 12.20 -11.22 1.56
CA GLU A 58 13.11 -11.03 0.41
C GLU A 58 12.60 -10.01 -0.61
N ILE A 59 11.30 -9.95 -0.85
CA ILE A 59 10.71 -9.07 -1.87
C ILE A 59 10.44 -7.68 -1.33
N THR A 60 10.02 -7.56 -0.06
CA THR A 60 9.56 -6.30 0.54
C THR A 60 10.56 -5.67 1.50
N GLY A 61 11.48 -6.48 2.07
CA GLY A 61 12.45 -6.04 3.08
C GLY A 61 11.87 -5.88 4.49
N ILE A 62 10.59 -6.17 4.71
CA ILE A 62 9.90 -6.02 6.00
C ILE A 62 10.10 -7.28 6.86
N THR A 63 10.51 -7.12 8.12
CA THR A 63 10.80 -8.21 9.09
C THR A 63 9.87 -8.22 10.29
#